data_AF-A0A3M9ZKK9-F1
#
_entry.id   AF-A0A3M9ZKK9-F1
#
_cell.length_a   1.000
_cell.length_b   1.000
_cell.length_c   1.000
_cell.angle_alpha   90.00
_cell.angle_beta   90.00
_cell.angle_gamma   90.00
#
_symmetry.space_group_name_H-M   'P 1'
#
loop_
_entity.id
_entity.type
_entity.pdbx_description
1 polymer ?
#
loop_
_entity_poly.entity_id
_entity_poly.type
_entity_poly.pdbx_seq_one_letter_code
_entity_poly.pdbx_strand_id
1 'polypeptide(L)'
;MAGLFKYPKRKLRKMIAAGDYAEALEFGRSLERSHGRDPDYLFIMGSAHYVLGDAAESSRYFERALEINPYDADSMLLLARLYAHAGKTKEARGLCKRMLDADPENAEAGELLDSL
;
A
#
# COMPACT_ATOMS: atom_id res chain seq x y z
N MET A 1 1.61 5.47 34.24
CA MET A 1 0.76 4.48 33.56
C MET A 1 0.03 5.14 32.38
N ALA A 2 0.68 5.28 31.22
CA ALA A 2 0.03 5.86 30.03
C ALA A 2 -0.60 4.75 29.18
N GLY A 3 -1.65 4.12 29.72
CA GLY A 3 -2.14 2.81 29.27
C GLY A 3 -3.57 2.78 28.73
N LEU A 4 -4.09 3.86 28.14
CA LEU A 4 -5.47 3.86 27.62
C LEU A 4 -5.53 4.52 26.23
N PHE A 5 -5.73 3.70 25.19
CA PHE A 5 -6.18 4.07 23.83
C PHE A 5 -5.23 4.79 22.87
N LYS A 6 -3.94 4.44 22.80
CA LYS A 6 -3.12 4.85 21.65
C LYS A 6 -3.42 3.95 20.46
N TYR A 7 -4.35 4.36 19.60
CA TYR A 7 -4.58 3.77 18.28
C TYR A 7 -3.89 4.63 17.22
N PRO A 8 -2.54 4.66 17.16
CA PRO A 8 -1.81 5.57 16.28
C PRO A 8 -2.17 5.33 14.81
N LYS A 9 -2.31 4.06 14.38
CA LYS A 9 -2.76 3.73 13.01
C LYS A 9 -4.15 4.28 12.70
N ARG A 10 -5.10 4.25 13.66
CA ARG A 10 -6.44 4.82 13.48
C ARG A 10 -6.40 6.35 13.34
N LYS A 11 -5.55 7.01 14.14
CA LYS A 11 -5.31 8.46 14.01
C LYS A 11 -4.70 8.78 12.64
N LEU A 12 -3.69 8.02 12.21
CA LEU A 12 -3.03 8.19 10.92
C LEU A 12 -4.03 8.04 9.76
N ARG A 13 -4.84 6.97 9.75
CA ARG A 13 -5.92 6.78 8.76
C ARG A 13 -6.90 7.95 8.74
N LYS A 14 -7.27 8.47 9.91
CA LYS A 14 -8.17 9.63 10.01
C LYS A 14 -7.55 10.89 9.39
N MET A 15 -6.26 11.15 9.62
CA MET A 15 -5.57 12.31 9.02
C MET A 15 -5.50 12.19 7.50
N ILE A 16 -5.18 11.01 6.98
CA ILE A 16 -5.18 10.74 5.53
C ILE A 16 -6.57 10.94 4.93
N ALA A 17 -7.63 10.43 5.60
CA ALA A 17 -9.01 10.61 5.14
C ALA A 17 -9.48 12.07 5.20
N ALA A 18 -8.88 12.89 6.07
CA ALA A 18 -9.14 14.32 6.15
C ALA A 18 -8.38 15.14 5.09
N GLY A 19 -7.45 14.53 4.37
CA GLY A 19 -6.57 15.22 3.40
C GLY A 19 -5.38 15.94 4.04
N ASP A 20 -5.15 15.75 5.35
CA ASP A 20 -4.04 16.33 6.10
C ASP A 20 -2.74 15.54 5.84
N TYR A 21 -2.35 15.43 4.56
CA TYR A 21 -1.29 14.50 4.14
C TYR A 21 0.08 14.86 4.71
N ALA A 22 0.40 16.15 4.87
CA ALA A 22 1.68 16.59 5.40
C ALA A 22 1.86 16.14 6.87
N GLU A 23 0.88 16.46 7.71
CA GLU A 23 0.84 16.06 9.11
C GLU A 23 0.70 14.55 9.25
N ALA A 24 -0.06 13.90 8.36
CA ALA A 24 -0.20 12.45 8.35
C ALA A 24 1.14 11.77 8.10
N LEU A 25 1.92 12.24 7.11
CA LEU A 25 3.22 11.67 6.81
C LEU A 25 4.24 11.93 7.92
N GLU A 26 4.24 13.11 8.55
CA GLU A 26 5.08 13.37 9.72
C GLU A 26 4.73 12.45 10.89
N PHE A 27 3.44 12.34 11.20
CA PHE A 27 2.97 11.45 12.26
C PHE A 27 3.29 9.99 11.91
N GLY A 28 3.07 9.56 10.68
CA GLY A 28 3.38 8.24 10.16
C GLY A 28 4.87 7.91 10.28
N ARG A 29 5.78 8.82 9.92
CA ARG A 29 7.23 8.64 10.10
C ARG A 29 7.62 8.42 11.57
N SER A 30 6.94 9.08 12.51
CA SER A 30 7.18 8.87 13.94
C SER A 30 6.82 7.45 14.41
N LEU A 31 5.93 6.76 13.69
CA LEU A 31 5.51 5.39 13.97
C LEU A 31 6.43 4.33 13.36
N GLU A 32 7.24 4.67 12.35
CA GLU A 32 8.06 3.71 11.59
C GLU A 32 8.94 2.84 12.50
N ARG A 33 9.55 3.42 13.55
CA ARG A 33 10.40 2.66 14.48
C ARG A 33 9.66 1.56 15.24
N SER A 34 8.37 1.73 15.47
CA SER A 34 7.54 0.81 16.25
C SER A 34 6.63 -0.07 15.39
N HIS A 35 6.29 0.38 14.18
CA HIS A 35 5.30 -0.26 13.30
C HIS A 35 5.84 -0.53 11.89
N GLY A 36 7.11 -0.27 11.58
CA GLY A 36 7.69 -0.46 10.23
C GLY A 36 7.73 -1.90 9.73
N ARG A 37 7.27 -2.87 10.54
CA ARG A 37 7.07 -4.27 10.15
C ARG A 37 5.62 -4.73 10.34
N ASP A 38 4.70 -3.78 10.48
CA ASP A 38 3.25 -4.03 10.53
C ASP A 38 2.66 -3.79 9.13
N PRO A 39 2.10 -4.81 8.47
CA PRO A 39 1.51 -4.69 7.14
C PRO A 39 0.48 -3.57 7.03
N ASP A 40 -0.35 -3.36 8.06
CA ASP A 40 -1.33 -2.27 8.07
C ASP A 40 -0.66 -0.91 7.99
N TYR A 41 0.41 -0.72 8.76
CA TYR A 41 1.14 0.56 8.78
C TYR A 41 1.78 0.83 7.42
N LEU A 42 2.43 -0.19 6.85
CA LEU A 42 3.05 -0.11 5.53
C LEU A 42 2.02 0.20 4.45
N PHE A 43 0.86 -0.46 4.48
CA PHE A 43 -0.24 -0.20 3.56
C PHE A 43 -0.77 1.23 3.68
N ILE A 44 -0.97 1.73 4.90
CA ILE A 44 -1.42 3.11 5.15
C ILE A 44 -0.42 4.13 4.59
N MET A 45 0.87 3.93 4.84
CA MET A 45 1.93 4.82 4.33
C MET A 45 2.04 4.76 2.81
N GLY A 46 1.99 3.55 2.23
CA GLY A 46 2.00 3.34 0.78
C GLY A 46 0.81 4.03 0.10
N SER A 47 -0.37 3.91 0.69
CA SER A 47 -1.60 4.57 0.21
C SER A 47 -1.52 6.09 0.31
N ALA A 48 -0.94 6.63 1.38
CA ALA A 48 -0.73 8.08 1.51
C ALA A 48 0.17 8.62 0.38
N HIS A 49 1.30 7.95 0.12
CA HIS A 49 2.18 8.32 -0.98
C HIS A 49 1.56 8.09 -2.35
N TYR A 50 0.72 7.06 -2.52
CA TYR A 50 -0.03 6.81 -3.76
C TYR A 50 -0.91 8.00 -4.12
N VAL A 51 -1.68 8.50 -3.15
CA VAL A 51 -2.59 9.65 -3.37
C VAL A 51 -1.83 10.94 -3.66
N LEU A 52 -0.63 11.11 -3.07
CA LEU A 52 0.23 12.25 -3.33
C LEU A 52 0.97 12.17 -4.68
N GLY A 53 0.90 11.06 -5.40
CA GLY A 53 1.64 10.84 -6.64
C GLY A 53 3.12 10.50 -6.43
N ASP A 54 3.54 10.23 -5.18
CA ASP A 54 4.90 9.85 -4.82
C ASP A 54 5.14 8.36 -5.14
N ALA A 55 5.11 8.01 -6.42
CA ALA A 55 5.12 6.62 -6.89
C ALA A 55 6.28 5.79 -6.33
N ALA A 56 7.48 6.37 -6.20
CA ALA A 56 8.66 5.67 -5.69
C ALA A 56 8.51 5.25 -4.21
N GLU A 57 8.08 6.15 -3.34
CA GLU A 57 7.85 5.82 -1.93
C GLU A 57 6.65 4.91 -1.75
N SER A 58 5.60 5.13 -2.54
CA SER A 58 4.41 4.28 -2.54
C SER A 58 4.77 2.82 -2.89
N SER A 59 5.51 2.58 -3.97
CA SER A 59 5.98 1.25 -4.33
C SER A 59 6.84 0.63 -3.23
N ARG A 60 7.77 1.38 -2.64
CA ARG A 60 8.64 0.89 -1.56
C ARG A 60 7.85 0.39 -0.35
N TYR A 61 6.78 1.10 0.03
CA TYR A 61 5.92 0.69 1.14
C TYR A 61 5.08 -0.56 0.81
N PHE A 62 4.51 -0.65 -0.40
CA PHE A 62 3.76 -1.84 -0.79
C PHE A 62 4.63 -3.08 -0.99
N GLU A 63 5.84 -2.92 -1.55
CA GLU A 63 6.83 -4.01 -1.65
C GLU A 63 7.15 -4.58 -0.25
N ARG A 64 7.44 -3.72 0.72
CA ARG A 64 7.65 -4.13 2.12
C ARG A 64 6.42 -4.76 2.75
N ALA A 65 5.21 -4.29 2.42
CA ALA A 65 3.99 -4.92 2.90
C ALA A 65 3.85 -6.35 2.37
N LEU A 66 4.15 -6.56 1.07
CA LEU A 66 4.10 -7.86 0.41
C LEU A 66 5.24 -8.81 0.82
N GLU A 67 6.38 -8.29 1.28
CA GLU A 67 7.42 -9.10 1.93
C GLU A 67 6.91 -9.76 3.22
N ILE A 68 5.96 -9.13 3.92
CA ILE A 68 5.41 -9.61 5.19
C ILE A 68 4.13 -10.41 4.98
N ASN A 69 3.24 -9.91 4.13
CA ASN A 69 2.02 -10.60 3.69
C ASN A 69 2.00 -10.75 2.16
N PRO A 70 2.56 -11.85 1.63
CA PRO A 70 2.65 -12.07 0.18
C PRO A 70 1.32 -12.29 -0.54
N TYR A 71 0.18 -12.29 0.16
CA TYR A 71 -1.15 -12.52 -0.41
C TYR A 71 -2.10 -11.34 -0.20
N ASP A 72 -1.57 -10.18 0.20
CA ASP A 72 -2.37 -8.96 0.34
C ASP A 72 -2.78 -8.40 -1.02
N ALA A 73 -4.01 -8.71 -1.44
CA ALA A 73 -4.55 -8.33 -2.74
C ALA A 73 -4.57 -6.81 -2.95
N ASP A 74 -4.85 -6.03 -1.90
CA ASP A 74 -4.90 -4.56 -1.98
C ASP A 74 -3.50 -3.97 -2.28
N SER A 75 -2.48 -4.41 -1.54
CA SER A 75 -1.09 -4.01 -1.82
C SER A 75 -0.62 -4.48 -3.19
N MET A 76 -1.00 -5.69 -3.63
CA MET A 76 -0.68 -6.20 -4.96
C MET A 76 -1.27 -5.33 -6.06
N LEU A 77 -2.56 -4.98 -5.94
CA LEU A 77 -3.27 -4.19 -6.95
C LEU A 77 -2.66 -2.79 -7.08
N LEU A 78 -2.41 -2.11 -5.96
CA LEU A 78 -1.83 -0.76 -5.97
C LEU A 78 -0.39 -0.78 -6.51
N LEU A 79 0.42 -1.76 -6.11
CA LEU A 79 1.78 -1.91 -6.64
C LEU A 79 1.78 -2.26 -8.14
N ALA A 80 0.86 -3.13 -8.58
CA ALA A 80 0.71 -3.46 -10.00
C ALA A 80 0.34 -2.23 -10.84
N ARG A 81 -0.55 -1.38 -10.35
CA ARG A 81 -0.91 -0.10 -11.00
C ARG A 81 0.27 0.86 -11.07
N LEU A 82 1.05 0.97 -10.00
CA LEU A 82 2.28 1.79 -9.99
C LEU A 82 3.30 1.27 -11.01
N TYR A 83 3.52 -0.04 -11.07
CA TYR A 83 4.41 -0.66 -12.06
C TYR A 83 3.89 -0.48 -13.48
N ALA A 84 2.59 -0.62 -13.72
CA ALA A 84 1.96 -0.36 -15.02
C ALA A 84 2.25 1.07 -15.49
N HIS A 85 1.99 2.05 -14.62
CA HIS A 85 2.23 3.46 -14.91
C HIS A 85 3.72 3.78 -15.15
N ALA A 86 4.62 3.09 -14.45
CA ALA A 86 6.06 3.21 -14.61
C ALA A 86 6.63 2.46 -15.84
N GLY A 87 5.78 1.80 -16.65
CA GLY A 87 6.23 0.98 -17.78
C GLY A 87 6.92 -0.34 -17.38
N LYS A 88 6.85 -0.71 -16.09
CA LYS A 88 7.32 -1.99 -15.55
C LYS A 88 6.28 -3.09 -15.79
N THR A 89 5.95 -3.30 -17.07
CA THR A 89 4.87 -4.19 -17.51
C THR A 89 5.06 -5.62 -17.03
N LYS A 90 6.30 -6.12 -16.98
CA LYS A 90 6.57 -7.52 -16.56
C LYS A 90 6.20 -7.74 -15.09
N GLU A 91 6.61 -6.81 -14.22
CA GLU A 91 6.35 -6.85 -12.79
C GLU A 91 4.85 -6.68 -12.50
N ALA A 92 4.19 -5.73 -13.18
CA ALA A 92 2.75 -5.54 -13.08
C ALA A 92 1.97 -6.81 -13.47
N ARG A 93 2.30 -7.41 -14.62
CA ARG A 93 1.68 -8.67 -15.09
C ARG A 93 1.90 -9.81 -14.10
N GLY A 94 3.07 -9.88 -13.47
CA GLY A 94 3.38 -10.89 -12.45
C GLY A 94 2.49 -10.78 -11.21
N LEU A 95 2.22 -9.56 -10.74
CA LEU A 95 1.31 -9.31 -9.62
C LEU A 95 -0.14 -9.64 -9.98
N CYS A 96 -0.63 -9.19 -11.15
CA CYS A 96 -1.99 -9.51 -11.60
C CYS A 96 -2.22 -11.02 -11.71
N LYS A 97 -1.25 -11.77 -12.25
CA LYS A 97 -1.34 -13.23 -12.32
C LYS A 97 -1.45 -13.88 -10.94
N ARG A 98 -0.64 -13.43 -9.96
CA ARG A 98 -0.72 -13.94 -8.59
C ARG A 98 -2.08 -13.66 -7.94
N MET A 99 -2.68 -12.50 -8.22
CA MET A 99 -4.03 -12.19 -7.77
C MET A 99 -5.05 -13.15 -8.39
N LEU A 100 -4.98 -13.39 -9.71
CA LEU A 100 -5.86 -14.31 -10.43
C LEU A 100 -5.64 -15.79 -10.06
N ASP A 101 -4.44 -16.17 -9.67
CA ASP A 101 -4.17 -17.51 -9.15
C ASP A 101 -4.86 -17.75 -7.80
N ALA A 102 -4.99 -16.71 -6.97
CA ALA A 102 -5.67 -16.77 -5.68
C ALA A 102 -7.19 -16.60 -5.81
N ASP A 103 -7.62 -15.71 -6.71
CA ASP A 103 -9.01 -15.40 -7.02
C ASP A 103 -9.19 -15.26 -8.54
N PRO A 104 -9.55 -16.35 -9.25
CA PRO A 104 -9.71 -16.33 -10.70
C PRO A 104 -10.79 -15.38 -11.22
N GLU A 105 -11.72 -14.94 -10.36
CA GLU A 105 -12.80 -14.01 -10.71
C GLU A 105 -12.48 -12.56 -10.33
N ASN A 106 -11.24 -12.26 -9.93
CA ASN A 106 -10.80 -10.92 -9.56
C ASN A 106 -10.84 -9.96 -10.75
N ALA A 107 -11.89 -9.15 -10.83
CA ALA A 107 -12.14 -8.24 -11.94
C ALA A 107 -11.03 -7.20 -12.08
N GLU A 108 -10.56 -6.60 -10.98
CA GLU A 108 -9.53 -5.56 -11.04
C GLU A 108 -8.18 -6.08 -11.56
N ALA A 109 -7.80 -7.31 -11.19
CA ALA A 109 -6.59 -7.93 -11.69
C ALA A 109 -6.70 -8.30 -13.18
N GLY A 110 -7.86 -8.82 -13.61
CA GLY A 110 -8.13 -9.13 -15.01
C GLY A 110 -8.10 -7.88 -15.89
N GLU A 111 -8.82 -6.84 -15.51
CA GLU A 111 -8.86 -5.56 -16.23
C GLU A 111 -7.46 -4.94 -16.34
N LEU A 112 -6.70 -4.91 -15.24
CA LEU A 112 -5.35 -4.38 -15.27
C LEU A 112 -4.44 -5.23 -16.17
N LEU A 113 -4.53 -6.56 -16.11
CA LEU A 113 -3.73 -7.47 -16.94
C LEU A 113 -4.00 -7.31 -18.44
N ASP A 114 -5.25 -7.06 -18.81
CA ASP A 114 -5.66 -6.81 -20.21
C ASP A 114 -5.18 -5.44 -20.71
N SER A 115 -5.03 -4.46 -19.82
CA SER A 115 -4.57 -3.11 -20.16
C SER A 115 -3.03 -2.96 -20.30
N LEU A 116 -2.26 -3.96 -19.82
CA LEU A 116 -0.79 -3.98 -19.76
C LEU A 116 -0.13 -4.43 -21.06
#